data_AF-A0A3D1T708-F1
#
_entry.id   AF-A0A3D1T708-F1
#
_cell.length_a   1.000
_cell.length_b   1.000
_cell.length_c   1.000
_cell.angle_alpha   90.00
_cell.angle_beta   90.00
_cell.angle_gamma   90.00
#
_symmetry.space_group_name_H-M   'P 1'
#
loop_
_entity.id
_entity.type
_entity.pdbx_description
1 polymer ?
#
loop_
_entity_poly.entity_id
_entity_poly.type
_entity_poly.pdbx_seq_one_letter_code
_entity_poly.pdbx_strand_id
1 'polypeptide(L)'
;MAPPGFGIAPAPDAGKAPGNVTTPGTGTTPDKTPAPGVSIGDQPARPIRPKICIILDDGGEATPDVADEFWQLGSKWPLAMAVLPFSPFSHEQAVMANNYGYEVLLHLPMEPLGSENPGPGAIFTDLTDAEIRERVQAALDAVPGAIGVNNHMGSKASSDPRVMRLVLAEVRRNNLFFVDSVSIASTVGYQEAVRMGIPA
;
A
#
# COMPACT_ATOMS: atom_id res chain seq x y z
N MET A 1 -2.12 -32.65 21.61
CA MET A 1 -3.19 -31.64 21.72
C MET A 1 -3.35 -31.02 20.34
N ALA A 2 -4.54 -31.08 19.75
CA ALA A 2 -4.84 -30.43 18.47
C ALA A 2 -5.22 -28.96 18.71
N PRO A 3 -4.88 -28.02 17.81
CA PRO A 3 -5.32 -26.64 17.95
C PRO A 3 -6.83 -26.51 17.70
N PRO A 4 -7.52 -25.55 18.35
CA PRO A 4 -8.94 -25.33 18.14
C PRO A 4 -9.21 -24.72 16.76
N GLY A 5 -10.23 -25.25 16.08
CA GLY A 5 -10.68 -24.80 14.76
C GLY A 5 -11.40 -23.45 14.83
N PHE A 6 -11.04 -22.55 13.93
CA PHE A 6 -11.72 -21.26 13.74
C PHE A 6 -12.88 -21.41 12.76
N GLY A 7 -14.10 -21.15 13.23
CA GLY A 7 -15.32 -21.11 12.41
C GLY A 7 -15.43 -19.79 11.65
N ILE A 8 -15.68 -19.87 10.34
CA ILE A 8 -15.94 -18.74 9.46
C ILE A 8 -17.42 -18.36 9.56
N ALA A 9 -17.72 -17.12 9.92
CA ALA A 9 -19.07 -16.56 9.81
C ALA A 9 -19.33 -16.02 8.38
N PRO A 10 -20.53 -16.20 7.81
CA PRO A 10 -20.85 -15.70 6.47
C PRO A 10 -21.18 -14.19 6.47
N ALA A 11 -20.86 -13.52 5.37
CA ALA A 11 -21.13 -12.10 5.12
C ALA A 11 -22.61 -11.84 4.74
N PRO A 12 -23.19 -10.68 5.10
CA PRO A 12 -24.55 -10.30 4.68
C PRO A 12 -24.61 -9.62 3.30
N ASP A 13 -25.77 -9.81 2.65
CA ASP A 13 -26.13 -9.49 1.27
C ASP A 13 -26.36 -7.98 0.99
N ALA A 14 -25.98 -7.52 -0.20
CA ALA A 14 -26.04 -6.10 -0.61
C ALA A 14 -27.24 -5.81 -1.53
N GLY A 15 -28.29 -5.22 -0.95
CA GLY A 15 -29.52 -4.82 -1.65
C GLY A 15 -29.50 -3.38 -2.22
N LYS A 16 -29.54 -3.31 -3.55
CA LYS A 16 -30.01 -2.27 -4.51
C LYS A 16 -30.62 -0.92 -4.04
N ALA A 17 -30.21 0.14 -4.75
CA ALA A 17 -30.82 1.48 -4.79
C ALA A 17 -31.96 1.62 -5.84
N PRO A 18 -32.81 2.66 -5.70
CA PRO A 18 -33.16 3.57 -6.81
C PRO A 18 -33.22 5.05 -6.33
N GLY A 19 -32.94 6.12 -7.08
CA GLY A 19 -33.13 6.41 -8.51
C GLY A 19 -34.38 7.27 -8.70
N ASN A 20 -34.27 8.58 -8.96
CA ASN A 20 -35.19 9.27 -9.88
C ASN A 20 -34.75 10.66 -10.36
N VAL A 21 -34.96 10.87 -11.67
CA VAL A 21 -34.84 12.13 -12.43
C VAL A 21 -36.24 12.43 -12.98
N THR A 22 -36.72 13.67 -12.88
CA THR A 22 -37.72 14.23 -13.81
C THR A 22 -37.74 15.77 -13.79
N THR A 23 -37.83 16.37 -14.98
CA THR A 23 -38.11 17.78 -15.31
C THR A 23 -39.16 17.78 -16.45
N PRO A 24 -39.62 18.91 -17.03
CA PRO A 24 -39.93 20.27 -16.53
C PRO A 24 -41.32 20.78 -16.99
N GLY A 25 -41.80 21.90 -16.44
CA GLY A 25 -43.03 22.57 -16.91
C GLY A 25 -43.01 24.10 -16.75
N THR A 26 -42.79 24.79 -17.88
CA THR A 26 -43.36 26.08 -18.35
C THR A 26 -43.34 27.33 -17.46
N GLY A 27 -42.81 28.41 -18.06
CA GLY A 27 -42.49 29.67 -17.40
C GLY A 27 -43.58 30.75 -17.42
N THR A 28 -43.29 31.82 -16.68
CA THR A 28 -43.75 33.19 -16.90
C THR A 28 -42.73 34.12 -16.22
N THR A 29 -42.06 34.98 -16.99
CA THR A 29 -41.30 36.16 -16.52
C THR A 29 -42.29 37.32 -16.28
N PRO A 30 -41.97 38.45 -15.60
CA PRO A 30 -40.64 38.97 -15.20
C PRO A 30 -40.58 39.64 -13.81
N ASP A 31 -39.41 39.58 -13.13
CA ASP A 31 -38.85 40.74 -12.42
C ASP A 31 -37.40 40.42 -12.00
N LYS A 32 -36.44 41.24 -12.40
CA LYS A 32 -35.03 41.11 -11.98
C LYS A 32 -34.76 42.14 -10.89
N THR A 33 -35.27 41.85 -9.70
CA THR A 33 -34.75 42.40 -8.45
C THR A 33 -34.05 41.26 -7.71
N PRO A 34 -32.74 41.32 -7.39
CA PRO A 34 -32.10 40.26 -6.65
C PRO A 34 -32.67 40.23 -5.23
N ALA A 35 -33.23 39.09 -4.83
CA ALA A 35 -33.64 38.85 -3.46
C ALA A 35 -32.42 38.98 -2.51
N PRO A 36 -32.57 39.58 -1.32
CA PRO A 36 -31.47 39.81 -0.41
C PRO A 36 -30.93 38.50 0.18
N GLY A 37 -29.64 38.27 -0.05
CA GLY A 37 -28.71 37.64 0.89
C GLY A 37 -29.08 36.26 1.43
N VAL A 38 -28.81 35.20 0.64
CA VAL A 38 -28.41 33.93 1.24
C VAL A 38 -26.96 34.12 1.71
N SER A 39 -26.80 34.36 3.01
CA SER A 39 -25.50 34.22 3.66
C SER A 39 -25.09 32.77 3.51
N ILE A 40 -24.16 32.48 2.59
CA ILE A 40 -23.36 31.26 2.64
C ILE A 40 -22.49 31.45 3.87
N GLY A 41 -23.00 31.01 5.01
CA GLY A 41 -22.27 31.07 6.27
C GLY A 41 -20.91 30.43 6.06
N ASP A 42 -19.86 31.15 6.47
CA ASP A 42 -18.51 30.63 6.63
C ASP A 42 -18.58 29.37 7.51
N GLN A 43 -18.72 28.20 6.89
CA GLN A 43 -18.48 26.96 7.57
C GLN A 43 -16.98 26.94 7.86
N PRO A 44 -16.56 26.94 9.14
CA PRO A 44 -15.15 26.94 9.46
C PRO A 44 -14.52 25.73 8.78
N ALA A 45 -13.48 25.98 7.97
CA ALA A 45 -12.72 24.93 7.31
C ALA A 45 -12.35 23.88 8.37
N ARG A 46 -12.81 22.63 8.14
CA ARG A 46 -12.59 21.54 9.09
C ARG A 46 -11.08 21.47 9.35
N PRO A 47 -10.61 21.58 10.61
CA PRO A 47 -9.18 21.64 10.87
C PRO A 47 -8.51 20.40 10.30
N ILE A 48 -7.56 20.59 9.38
CA ILE A 48 -6.73 19.52 8.84
C ILE A 48 -5.90 19.01 10.02
N ARG A 49 -6.27 17.85 10.54
CA ARG A 49 -5.46 17.17 11.55
C ARG A 49 -4.31 16.47 10.81
N PRO A 50 -3.04 16.72 11.19
CA PRO A 50 -1.94 15.97 10.62
C PRO A 50 -2.15 14.48 10.88
N LYS A 51 -1.84 13.65 9.88
CA LYS A 51 -1.86 12.19 9.97
C LYS A 51 -0.44 11.67 9.97
N ILE A 52 -0.20 10.60 10.72
CA ILE A 52 1.07 9.87 10.75
C ILE A 52 0.77 8.44 10.32
N CYS A 53 1.62 7.89 9.47
CA CYS A 53 1.66 6.46 9.14
C CYS A 53 2.98 5.89 9.69
N ILE A 54 2.93 4.68 10.26
CA ILE A 54 4.09 3.99 10.80
C ILE A 54 4.17 2.64 10.09
N ILE A 55 5.29 2.40 9.42
CA ILE A 55 5.63 1.14 8.75
C ILE A 55 6.80 0.53 9.52
N LEU A 56 6.68 -0.76 9.86
CA LEU A 56 7.72 -1.55 10.50
C LEU A 56 8.37 -2.44 9.45
N ASP A 57 9.63 -2.18 9.12
CA ASP A 57 10.37 -2.88 8.07
C ASP A 57 10.98 -4.21 8.57
N ASP A 58 11.50 -4.98 7.61
CA ASP A 58 12.26 -6.22 7.83
C ASP A 58 11.50 -7.34 8.56
N GLY A 59 10.17 -7.39 8.40
CA GLY A 59 9.39 -8.56 8.77
C GLY A 59 9.86 -9.81 8.02
N GLY A 60 9.78 -10.98 8.65
CA GLY A 60 10.16 -12.27 8.07
C GLY A 60 11.55 -12.78 8.48
N GLU A 61 12.43 -11.92 9.00
CA GLU A 61 13.77 -12.29 9.49
C GLU A 61 13.78 -12.64 10.99
N ALA A 62 12.87 -12.05 11.78
CA ALA A 62 12.82 -12.30 13.21
C ALA A 62 12.41 -13.75 13.51
N THR A 63 12.97 -14.34 14.58
CA THR A 63 12.57 -15.68 15.02
C THR A 63 11.10 -15.68 15.49
N PRO A 64 10.44 -16.83 15.59
CA PRO A 64 9.07 -16.92 16.13
C PRO A 64 8.92 -16.42 17.57
N ASP A 65 10.04 -16.17 18.26
CA ASP A 65 10.11 -15.69 19.64
C ASP A 65 9.96 -14.16 19.76
N VAL A 66 9.40 -13.48 18.73
CA VAL A 66 8.97 -12.09 18.87
C VAL A 66 7.91 -12.01 19.97
N ALA A 67 8.15 -11.16 20.96
CA ALA A 67 7.29 -11.02 22.14
C ALA A 67 5.82 -10.79 21.74
N ASP A 68 4.89 -11.50 22.39
CA ASP A 68 3.44 -11.40 22.14
C ASP A 68 2.95 -9.94 22.20
N GLU A 69 3.58 -9.11 23.03
CA GLU A 69 3.26 -7.69 23.16
C GLU A 69 3.48 -6.92 21.85
N PHE A 70 4.47 -7.30 21.05
CA PHE A 70 4.73 -6.69 19.74
C PHE A 70 3.54 -6.94 18.82
N TRP A 71 3.14 -8.19 18.63
CA TRP A 71 2.00 -8.54 17.77
C TRP A 71 0.70 -7.88 18.22
N GLN A 72 0.48 -7.77 19.53
CA GLN A 72 -0.69 -7.06 20.05
C GLN A 72 -0.74 -5.57 19.69
N LEU A 73 0.37 -4.94 19.25
CA LEU A 73 0.36 -3.54 18.84
C LEU A 73 -0.54 -3.31 17.62
N GLY A 74 -0.55 -4.22 16.65
CA GLY A 74 -1.41 -4.11 15.45
C GLY A 74 -2.90 -4.06 15.80
N SER A 75 -3.31 -4.76 16.85
CA SER A 75 -4.72 -4.76 17.30
C SER A 75 -5.11 -3.46 18.03
N LYS A 76 -4.10 -2.69 18.50
CA LYS A 76 -4.26 -1.48 19.30
C LYS A 76 -4.09 -0.21 18.48
N TRP A 77 -3.28 -0.25 17.43
CA TRP A 77 -2.86 0.92 16.65
C TRP A 77 -2.83 0.61 15.15
N PRO A 78 -3.15 1.58 14.28
CA PRO A 78 -3.05 1.41 12.83
C PRO A 78 -1.57 1.41 12.42
N LEU A 79 -1.00 0.21 12.35
CA LEU A 79 0.40 -0.03 11.98
C LEU A 79 0.46 -0.87 10.72
N ALA A 80 1.46 -0.57 9.90
CA ALA A 80 1.82 -1.40 8.77
C ALA A 80 3.11 -2.17 9.06
N MET A 81 3.26 -3.35 8.46
CA MET A 81 4.48 -4.14 8.48
C MET A 81 4.91 -4.43 7.05
N ALA A 82 6.14 -4.07 6.70
CA ALA A 82 6.77 -4.45 5.44
C ALA A 82 7.56 -5.73 5.64
N VAL A 83 7.19 -6.79 4.91
CA VAL A 83 7.76 -8.14 5.07
C VAL A 83 8.69 -8.44 3.91
N LEU A 84 9.93 -8.81 4.21
CA LEU A 84 10.91 -9.29 3.23
C LEU A 84 10.41 -10.60 2.60
N PRO A 85 10.48 -10.78 1.28
CA PRO A 85 10.15 -12.04 0.64
C PRO A 85 11.30 -13.05 0.82
N PHE A 86 10.94 -14.34 0.84
CA PHE A 86 11.89 -15.47 0.88
C PHE A 86 12.80 -15.56 2.11
N SER A 87 12.55 -14.75 3.14
CA SER A 87 13.11 -14.94 4.48
C SER A 87 12.48 -16.18 5.16
N PRO A 88 13.14 -16.78 6.15
CA PRO A 88 12.67 -18.01 6.78
C PRO A 88 11.23 -17.96 7.31
N PHE A 89 10.75 -16.78 7.74
CA PHE A 89 9.42 -16.60 8.32
C PHE A 89 8.52 -15.64 7.53
N SER A 90 8.85 -15.29 6.27
CA SER A 90 8.08 -14.32 5.47
C SER A 90 6.59 -14.63 5.43
N HIS A 91 6.24 -15.86 5.03
CA HIS A 91 4.85 -16.27 4.88
C HIS A 91 4.13 -16.31 6.24
N GLU A 92 4.77 -16.91 7.26
CA GLU A 92 4.20 -17.02 8.60
C GLU A 92 3.93 -15.63 9.21
N GLN A 93 4.90 -14.72 9.14
CA GLN A 93 4.76 -13.38 9.70
C GLN A 93 3.81 -12.50 8.89
N ALA A 94 3.73 -12.64 7.56
CA ALA A 94 2.71 -11.93 6.77
C ALA A 94 1.28 -12.35 7.16
N VAL A 95 1.05 -13.65 7.37
CA VAL A 95 -0.24 -14.17 7.86
C VAL A 95 -0.51 -13.69 9.29
N MET A 96 0.50 -13.77 10.17
CA MET A 96 0.37 -13.34 11.56
C MET A 96 0.09 -11.83 11.67
N ALA A 97 0.83 -10.99 10.94
CA ALA A 97 0.63 -9.55 10.87
C ALA A 97 -0.82 -9.21 10.49
N ASN A 98 -1.34 -9.81 9.41
CA ASN A 98 -2.74 -9.64 9.02
C ASN A 98 -3.72 -10.06 10.14
N ASN A 99 -3.50 -11.20 10.79
CA ASN A 99 -4.37 -11.70 11.87
C ASN A 99 -4.38 -10.78 13.10
N TYR A 100 -3.27 -10.09 13.37
CA TYR A 100 -3.17 -9.12 14.45
C TYR A 100 -3.59 -7.70 14.06
N GLY A 101 -4.04 -7.48 12.81
CA GLY A 101 -4.58 -6.20 12.35
C GLY A 101 -3.54 -5.23 11.78
N TYR A 102 -2.32 -5.71 11.48
CA TYR A 102 -1.38 -4.92 10.69
C TYR A 102 -1.82 -4.88 9.23
N GLU A 103 -1.61 -3.73 8.59
CA GLU A 103 -1.53 -3.68 7.13
C GLU A 103 -0.22 -4.32 6.67
N VAL A 104 -0.26 -5.17 5.65
CA VAL A 104 0.95 -5.86 5.16
C VAL A 104 1.42 -5.23 3.86
N LEU A 105 2.72 -4.93 3.78
CA LEU A 105 3.40 -4.50 2.58
C LEU A 105 4.46 -5.54 2.21
N LEU A 106 4.72 -5.70 0.91
CA LEU A 106 5.94 -6.35 0.46
C LEU A 106 7.12 -5.40 0.67
N HIS A 107 8.13 -5.82 1.43
CA HIS A 107 9.41 -5.11 1.54
C HIS A 107 10.37 -5.66 0.45
N LEU A 108 10.32 -5.07 -0.74
CA LEU A 108 10.98 -5.59 -1.94
C LEU A 108 12.50 -5.33 -1.89
N PRO A 109 13.37 -6.36 -1.89
CA PRO A 109 14.81 -6.19 -1.92
C PRO A 109 15.29 -5.58 -3.23
N MET A 110 16.12 -4.54 -3.15
CA MET A 110 16.58 -3.80 -4.31
C MET A 110 18.06 -3.43 -4.20
N GLU A 111 18.76 -3.36 -5.34
CA GLU A 111 20.21 -3.14 -5.41
C GLU A 111 20.63 -1.79 -4.80
N PRO A 112 21.58 -1.78 -3.84
CA PRO A 112 22.19 -0.59 -3.28
C PRO A 112 23.38 -0.12 -4.13
N LEU A 113 23.84 1.11 -3.88
CA LEU A 113 25.11 1.61 -4.45
C LEU A 113 26.34 0.93 -3.84
N GLY A 114 26.24 0.44 -2.60
CA GLY A 114 27.30 -0.26 -1.91
C GLY A 114 27.37 -1.74 -2.27
N SER A 115 28.13 -2.51 -1.48
CA SER A 115 28.35 -3.94 -1.69
C SER A 115 27.50 -4.82 -0.76
N GLU A 116 26.56 -4.23 -0.03
CA GLU A 116 25.64 -4.93 0.84
C GLU A 116 24.76 -5.89 0.04
N ASN A 117 24.50 -7.07 0.60
CA ASN A 117 23.57 -8.03 0.01
C ASN A 117 22.14 -7.65 0.42
N PRO A 118 21.24 -7.30 -0.53
CA PRO A 118 19.87 -6.92 -0.19
C PRO A 118 18.99 -8.09 0.22
N GLY A 119 19.47 -9.32 -0.02
CA GLY A 119 18.73 -10.54 0.26
C GLY A 119 18.24 -11.27 -1.00
N PRO A 120 17.58 -12.42 -0.81
CA PRO A 120 17.09 -13.25 -1.91
C PRO A 120 16.07 -12.52 -2.79
N GLY A 121 16.10 -12.82 -4.09
CA GLY A 121 15.14 -12.26 -5.05
C GLY A 121 15.33 -10.77 -5.37
N ALA A 122 16.42 -10.15 -4.92
CA ALA A 122 16.64 -8.72 -5.10
C ALA A 122 16.61 -8.27 -6.57
N ILE A 123 16.08 -7.06 -6.77
CA ILE A 123 15.99 -6.41 -8.08
C ILE A 123 17.29 -5.65 -8.34
N PHE A 124 18.08 -6.16 -9.29
CA PHE A 124 19.32 -5.53 -9.75
C PHE A 124 19.12 -4.80 -11.07
N THR A 125 19.91 -3.75 -11.28
CA THR A 125 19.87 -2.89 -12.48
C THR A 125 20.37 -3.58 -13.75
N ASP A 126 21.11 -4.68 -13.62
CA ASP A 126 21.60 -5.49 -14.74
C ASP A 126 20.62 -6.59 -15.18
N LEU A 127 19.54 -6.82 -14.43
CA LEU A 127 18.49 -7.75 -14.80
C LEU A 127 17.75 -7.30 -16.06
N THR A 128 17.39 -8.29 -16.87
CA THR A 128 16.48 -8.10 -17.99
C THR A 128 15.09 -7.72 -17.51
N ASP A 129 14.30 -7.10 -18.40
CA ASP A 129 12.93 -6.71 -18.10
C ASP A 129 12.05 -7.88 -17.67
N ALA A 130 12.28 -9.07 -18.22
CA ALA A 130 11.54 -10.28 -17.87
C ALA A 130 11.89 -10.77 -16.46
N GLU A 131 13.18 -10.80 -16.10
CA GLU A 131 13.64 -11.21 -14.77
C GLU A 131 13.13 -10.28 -13.68
N ILE A 132 13.06 -8.97 -13.94
CA ILE A 132 12.49 -8.01 -12.97
C ILE A 132 11.03 -8.35 -12.70
N ARG A 133 10.21 -8.56 -13.75
CA ARG A 133 8.79 -8.90 -13.59
C ARG A 133 8.59 -10.21 -12.85
N GLU A 134 9.35 -11.23 -13.23
CA GLU A 134 9.29 -12.55 -12.60
C GLU A 134 9.63 -12.48 -11.11
N ARG A 135 10.72 -11.77 -10.76
CA ARG A 135 11.13 -11.61 -9.35
C ARG A 135 10.11 -10.82 -8.54
N VAL A 136 9.54 -9.74 -9.08
CA VAL A 136 8.51 -8.97 -8.37
C VAL A 136 7.26 -9.81 -8.13
N GLN A 137 6.80 -10.58 -9.13
CA GLN A 137 5.64 -11.44 -8.95
C GLN A 137 5.91 -12.55 -7.93
N ALA A 138 7.07 -13.21 -8.00
CA ALA A 138 7.44 -14.23 -7.03
C ALA A 138 7.54 -13.66 -5.60
N ALA A 139 8.03 -12.42 -5.45
CA ALA A 139 8.10 -11.73 -4.16
C ALA A 139 6.71 -11.42 -3.59
N LEU A 140 5.76 -10.99 -4.44
CA LEU A 140 4.37 -10.77 -4.04
C LEU A 140 3.70 -12.09 -3.61
N ASP A 141 3.92 -13.17 -4.35
CA ASP A 141 3.37 -14.48 -4.02
C ASP A 141 3.91 -15.02 -2.67
N ALA A 142 5.14 -14.64 -2.30
CA ALA A 142 5.77 -15.03 -1.03
C ALA A 142 5.26 -14.23 0.19
N VAL A 143 4.57 -13.11 -0.02
CA VAL A 143 4.06 -12.23 1.05
C VAL A 143 2.53 -12.09 0.92
N PRO A 144 1.77 -13.10 1.39
CA PRO A 144 0.32 -13.12 1.23
C PRO A 144 -0.35 -11.95 1.97
N GLY A 145 -1.37 -11.37 1.31
CA GLY A 145 -2.15 -10.26 1.88
C GLY A 145 -1.46 -8.89 1.79
N ALA A 146 -0.35 -8.77 1.05
CA ALA A 146 0.25 -7.47 0.79
C ALA A 146 -0.73 -6.54 0.05
N ILE A 147 -0.90 -5.31 0.56
CA ILE A 147 -1.75 -4.27 -0.03
C ILE A 147 -0.93 -3.15 -0.70
N GLY A 148 0.38 -3.15 -0.47
CA GLY A 148 1.34 -2.19 -1.03
C GLY A 148 2.73 -2.79 -1.13
N VAL A 149 3.62 -2.06 -1.79
CA VAL A 149 5.05 -2.42 -1.92
C VAL A 149 5.90 -1.27 -1.40
N ASN A 150 6.92 -1.59 -0.64
CA ASN A 150 7.93 -0.68 -0.13
C ASN A 150 9.32 -1.25 -0.43
N ASN A 151 10.32 -0.42 -0.77
CA ASN A 151 11.66 -0.93 -1.13
C ASN A 151 12.56 -1.13 0.09
N HIS A 152 13.20 -2.30 0.17
CA HIS A 152 14.33 -2.58 1.06
C HIS A 152 15.64 -2.21 0.36
N MET A 153 16.47 -1.38 1.00
CA MET A 153 17.65 -0.77 0.37
C MET A 153 17.29 -0.10 -0.98
N GLY A 154 17.95 -0.45 -2.07
CA GLY A 154 17.58 0.00 -3.41
C GLY A 154 18.16 1.33 -3.86
N SER A 155 19.15 1.90 -3.17
CA SER A 155 19.70 3.22 -3.58
C SER A 155 20.18 3.29 -5.04
N LYS A 156 20.64 2.18 -5.62
CA LYS A 156 20.99 2.12 -7.04
C LYS A 156 19.77 1.83 -7.92
N ALA A 157 19.02 0.77 -7.61
CA ALA A 157 17.87 0.35 -8.42
C ALA A 157 16.71 1.36 -8.42
N SER A 158 16.44 2.04 -7.31
CA SER A 158 15.38 3.06 -7.22
C SER A 158 15.72 4.35 -7.93
N SER A 159 17.00 4.59 -8.25
CA SER A 159 17.47 5.69 -9.08
C SER A 159 17.39 5.38 -10.58
N ASP A 160 17.10 4.13 -10.97
CA ASP A 160 16.99 3.71 -12.38
C ASP A 160 15.51 3.75 -12.85
N PRO A 161 15.14 4.66 -13.79
CA PRO A 161 13.78 4.75 -14.29
C PRO A 161 13.29 3.51 -15.04
N ARG A 162 14.16 2.74 -15.69
CA ARG A 162 13.78 1.49 -16.37
C ARG A 162 13.33 0.48 -15.32
N VAL A 163 14.16 0.27 -14.30
CA VAL A 163 13.86 -0.68 -13.22
C VAL A 163 12.60 -0.27 -12.49
N MET A 164 12.48 0.99 -12.06
CA MET A 164 11.30 1.44 -11.33
C MET A 164 10.01 1.33 -12.14
N ARG A 165 10.02 1.62 -13.44
CA ARG A 165 8.82 1.43 -14.29
C ARG A 165 8.39 -0.03 -14.38
N LEU A 166 9.33 -0.97 -14.39
CA LEU A 166 9.03 -2.39 -14.44
C LEU A 166 8.45 -2.88 -13.10
N VAL A 167 9.08 -2.50 -11.98
CA VAL A 167 8.58 -2.79 -10.64
C VAL A 167 7.17 -2.22 -10.47
N LEU A 168 6.99 -0.93 -10.75
CA LEU A 168 5.71 -0.23 -10.62
C LEU A 168 4.64 -0.77 -11.58
N ALA A 169 5.02 -1.31 -12.73
CA ALA A 169 4.06 -1.96 -13.63
C ALA A 169 3.43 -3.19 -12.97
N GLU A 170 4.22 -3.99 -12.23
CA GLU A 170 3.71 -5.15 -11.49
C GLU A 170 2.92 -4.72 -10.24
N VAL A 171 3.35 -3.67 -9.52
CA VAL A 171 2.58 -3.05 -8.43
C VAL A 171 1.18 -2.66 -8.94
N ARG A 172 1.11 -1.94 -10.06
CA ARG A 172 -0.15 -1.52 -10.67
C ARG A 172 -1.00 -2.71 -11.14
N ARG A 173 -0.37 -3.71 -11.79
CA ARG A 173 -1.06 -4.91 -12.29
C ARG A 173 -1.78 -5.66 -11.15
N ASN A 174 -1.21 -5.64 -9.96
CA ASN A 174 -1.76 -6.27 -8.76
C ASN A 174 -2.66 -5.32 -7.94
N ASN A 175 -2.96 -4.10 -8.43
CA ASN A 175 -3.78 -3.08 -7.76
C ASN A 175 -3.24 -2.66 -6.38
N LEU A 176 -1.92 -2.59 -6.24
CA LEU A 176 -1.23 -2.21 -5.01
C LEU A 176 -0.82 -0.73 -5.05
N PHE A 177 -0.56 -0.14 -3.88
CA PHE A 177 0.12 1.15 -3.78
C PHE A 177 1.64 0.97 -3.61
N PHE A 178 2.40 2.04 -3.76
CA PHE A 178 3.85 2.03 -3.60
C PHE A 178 4.29 3.04 -2.53
N VAL A 179 5.24 2.67 -1.67
CA VAL A 179 5.89 3.58 -0.72
C VAL A 179 7.38 3.59 -1.02
N ASP A 180 7.91 4.73 -1.42
CA ASP A 180 9.35 4.90 -1.60
C ASP A 180 10.02 5.12 -0.24
N SER A 181 10.97 4.26 0.13
CA SER A 181 11.75 4.43 1.38
C SER A 181 12.72 5.61 1.31
N VAL A 182 12.94 6.19 0.13
CA VAL A 182 13.87 7.30 -0.11
C VAL A 182 15.27 6.97 0.40
N SER A 183 15.72 5.73 0.15
CA SER A 183 17.06 5.24 0.52
C SER A 183 18.20 6.04 -0.14
N ILE A 184 17.86 6.85 -1.15
CA ILE A 184 18.71 7.91 -1.70
C ILE A 184 17.85 9.07 -2.20
N ALA A 185 18.38 10.29 -2.16
CA ALA A 185 17.70 11.49 -2.66
C ALA A 185 17.40 11.46 -4.17
N SER A 186 18.13 10.66 -4.94
CA SER A 186 17.97 10.52 -6.40
C SER A 186 16.95 9.46 -6.80
N THR A 187 16.25 8.83 -5.86
CA THR A 187 15.19 7.87 -6.17
C THR A 187 14.15 8.50 -7.11
N VAL A 188 13.67 7.73 -8.08
CA VAL A 188 12.59 8.12 -8.98
C VAL A 188 11.28 7.41 -8.66
N GLY A 189 11.25 6.58 -7.61
CA GLY A 189 10.13 5.69 -7.28
C GLY A 189 8.81 6.43 -7.11
N TYR A 190 8.75 7.41 -6.20
CA TYR A 190 7.54 8.24 -6.02
C TYR A 190 7.09 8.94 -7.31
N GLN A 191 8.03 9.57 -8.03
CA GLN A 191 7.70 10.34 -9.23
C GLN A 191 7.16 9.45 -10.36
N GLU A 192 7.76 8.27 -10.58
CA GLU A 192 7.30 7.31 -11.57
C GLU A 192 5.95 6.70 -11.16
N ALA A 193 5.72 6.42 -9.87
CA ALA A 193 4.43 5.91 -9.38
C ALA A 193 3.29 6.88 -9.68
N VAL A 194 3.49 8.18 -9.36
CA VAL A 194 2.53 9.24 -9.68
C VAL A 194 2.29 9.36 -11.19
N ARG A 195 3.35 9.32 -12.01
CA ARG A 195 3.22 9.35 -13.49
C ARG A 195 2.41 8.17 -14.03
N MET A 196 2.52 7.00 -13.40
CA MET A 196 1.84 5.77 -13.79
C MET A 196 0.42 5.65 -13.22
N GLY A 197 -0.02 6.61 -12.40
CA GLY A 197 -1.34 6.62 -11.76
C GLY A 197 -1.45 5.64 -10.59
N ILE A 198 -0.34 5.30 -9.95
CA ILE A 198 -0.26 4.42 -8.78
C ILE A 198 -0.33 5.29 -7.52
N PRO A 199 -1.16 4.96 -6.52
CA PRO A 199 -1.12 5.65 -5.24
C PRO A 199 0.27 5.52 -4.60
N ALA A 200 0.87 6.63 -4.20
CA ALA A 200 2.20 6.71 -3.59
C ALA A 200 2.36 7.97 -2.74
#